data_AF-A0A1B0FD42-F1
#
_entry.id   AF-A0A1B0FD42-F1
#
_cell.length_a   1.000
_cell.length_b   1.000
_cell.length_c   1.000
_cell.angle_alpha   90.00
_cell.angle_beta   90.00
_cell.angle_gamma   90.00
#
_symmetry.space_group_name_H-M   'P 1'
#
loop_
_entity.id
_entity.type
_entity.pdbx_description
1 polymer ?
#
loop_
_entity_poly.entity_id
_entity_poly.type
_entity_poly.pdbx_seq_one_letter_code
_entity_poly.pdbx_strand_id
1 'polypeptide(L)'
;MTLYLLLVLRWPTRVQTRSLHRCEFASQLYILDVPKSELPLWLCIAEYESRFNTHVIGARNADGSNDYGIFQISDKYWCKPENRTDYFIYNGCNVNCSALLSDDITLAVRCARYIQKQQGWSAWANTNTCAMRSFHYYFYAILLIFESTGLSVVAVVEARVLTRCELAREMFHLGIEKSDLPTWTCIAHFESRLNTSAVGRLNGKWSNNFGLFQVSDRYWCTSDSLRPSANMCHQVCQELLTDDIGAAVECAQTVKQRQGWKAWSAYNGYCQHITDKLTVEECF
;
A
#
# COMPACT_ATOMS: atom_id res chain seq x y z
N MET A 1 -50.25 -17.96 -50.89
CA MET A 1 -49.09 -17.20 -50.40
C MET A 1 -49.40 -16.66 -49.01
N THR A 2 -49.07 -17.42 -47.98
CA THR A 2 -49.18 -16.99 -46.58
C THR A 2 -47.79 -16.52 -46.14
N LEU A 3 -47.68 -15.22 -45.86
CA LEU A 3 -46.44 -14.57 -45.42
C LEU A 3 -46.25 -14.87 -43.93
N TYR A 4 -45.23 -15.65 -43.57
CA TYR A 4 -44.84 -15.82 -42.17
C TYR A 4 -44.02 -14.61 -41.72
N LEU A 5 -44.59 -13.77 -40.85
CA LEU A 5 -43.84 -12.73 -40.13
C LEU A 5 -43.01 -13.43 -39.04
N LEU A 6 -41.70 -13.49 -39.23
CA LEU A 6 -40.76 -13.88 -38.17
C LEU A 6 -40.65 -12.73 -37.16
N LEU A 7 -41.42 -12.82 -36.08
CA LEU A 7 -41.21 -12.00 -34.88
C LEU A 7 -39.89 -12.41 -34.23
N VAL A 8 -38.82 -11.67 -34.53
CA VAL A 8 -37.57 -11.76 -33.76
C VAL A 8 -37.84 -11.15 -32.39
N LEU A 9 -38.24 -12.00 -31.43
CA LEU A 9 -38.30 -11.63 -30.03
C LEU A 9 -36.88 -11.34 -29.55
N ARG A 10 -36.50 -10.07 -29.60
CA ARG A 10 -35.26 -9.59 -28.99
C ARG A 10 -35.45 -9.69 -27.48
N TRP A 11 -34.95 -10.78 -26.89
CA TRP A 11 -34.91 -10.91 -25.44
C TRP A 11 -34.17 -9.70 -24.86
N PRO A 12 -34.76 -8.97 -23.89
CA PRO A 12 -34.01 -7.96 -23.18
C PRO A 12 -32.87 -8.69 -22.46
N THR A 13 -31.63 -8.42 -22.88
CA THR A 13 -30.45 -8.83 -22.11
C THR A 13 -30.60 -8.18 -20.75
N ARG A 14 -30.92 -8.97 -19.71
CA ARG A 14 -30.79 -8.50 -18.34
C ARG A 14 -29.33 -8.11 -18.17
N VAL A 15 -29.05 -6.82 -18.04
CA VAL A 15 -27.77 -6.37 -17.48
C VAL A 15 -27.80 -6.81 -16.02
N GLN A 16 -27.39 -8.06 -15.80
CA GLN A 16 -27.26 -8.62 -14.48
C GLN A 16 -26.06 -7.90 -13.87
N THR A 17 -26.29 -7.03 -12.89
CA THR A 17 -25.20 -6.41 -12.12
C THR A 17 -24.36 -7.52 -11.50
N ARG A 18 -23.17 -7.79 -12.06
CA ARG A 18 -22.29 -8.84 -11.55
C ARG A 18 -21.51 -8.30 -10.36
N SER A 19 -21.64 -8.99 -9.24
CA SER A 19 -20.73 -8.87 -8.10
C SER A 19 -19.89 -10.13 -8.07
N LEU A 20 -18.56 -9.99 -8.14
CA LEU A 20 -17.65 -11.12 -8.09
C LEU A 20 -17.62 -11.70 -6.68
N HIS A 21 -17.56 -13.02 -6.58
CA HIS A 21 -17.27 -13.63 -5.29
C HIS A 21 -15.83 -13.33 -4.89
N ARG A 22 -15.58 -13.17 -3.59
CA ARG A 22 -14.25 -12.80 -3.06
C ARG A 22 -13.11 -13.69 -3.57
N CYS A 23 -13.28 -15.01 -3.56
CA CYS A 23 -12.25 -15.95 -4.04
C CYS A 23 -12.08 -15.94 -5.56
N GLU A 24 -13.18 -15.69 -6.30
CA GLU A 24 -13.14 -15.53 -7.76
C GLU A 24 -12.32 -14.28 -8.12
N PHE A 25 -12.60 -13.16 -7.47
CA PHE A 25 -11.85 -11.92 -7.67
C PHE A 25 -10.38 -12.07 -7.27
N ALA A 26 -10.08 -12.69 -6.12
CA ALA A 26 -8.71 -12.97 -5.70
C ALA A 26 -7.93 -13.82 -6.72
N SER A 27 -8.59 -14.82 -7.30
CA SER A 27 -7.98 -15.69 -8.33
C SER A 27 -7.69 -14.91 -9.61
N GLN A 28 -8.63 -14.07 -10.05
CA GLN A 28 -8.41 -13.22 -11.22
C GLN A 28 -7.28 -12.21 -11.01
N LEU A 29 -7.20 -11.57 -9.83
CA LEU A 29 -6.07 -10.69 -9.47
C LEU A 29 -4.73 -11.43 -9.55
N TYR A 30 -4.66 -12.65 -9.03
CA TYR A 30 -3.44 -13.46 -9.08
C TYR A 30 -3.05 -13.82 -10.51
N ILE A 31 -4.02 -14.17 -11.37
CA ILE A 31 -3.79 -14.43 -12.81
C ILE A 31 -3.30 -13.18 -13.54
N LEU A 32 -3.70 -12.00 -13.09
CA LEU A 32 -3.29 -10.69 -13.62
C LEU A 32 -1.99 -10.16 -12.98
N ASP A 33 -1.18 -11.05 -12.42
CA ASP A 33 0.13 -10.78 -11.83
C ASP A 33 0.11 -9.71 -10.72
N VAL A 34 -0.97 -9.68 -9.92
CA VAL A 34 -0.98 -8.97 -8.65
C VAL A 34 -0.21 -9.80 -7.62
N PRO A 35 0.80 -9.24 -6.93
CA PRO A 35 1.55 -9.96 -5.92
C PRO A 35 0.64 -10.57 -4.85
N LYS A 36 0.89 -11.84 -4.49
CA LYS A 36 0.08 -12.55 -3.48
C LYS A 36 -0.02 -11.79 -2.15
N SER A 37 1.07 -11.10 -1.76
CA SER A 37 1.14 -10.27 -0.56
C SER A 37 0.15 -9.09 -0.59
N GLU A 38 -0.18 -8.56 -1.77
CA GLU A 38 -1.10 -7.42 -1.93
C GLU A 38 -2.58 -7.84 -2.05
N LEU A 39 -2.85 -9.09 -2.39
CA LEU A 39 -4.24 -9.57 -2.64
C LEU A 39 -5.22 -9.21 -1.51
N PRO A 40 -4.87 -9.33 -0.21
CA PRO A 40 -5.79 -8.96 0.86
C PRO A 40 -6.20 -7.48 0.86
N LEU A 41 -5.26 -6.60 0.52
CA LEU A 41 -5.52 -5.16 0.43
C LEU A 41 -6.41 -4.84 -0.77
N TRP A 42 -6.10 -5.40 -1.95
CA TRP A 42 -6.95 -5.27 -3.15
C TRP A 42 -8.36 -5.81 -2.94
N LEU A 43 -8.51 -6.96 -2.27
CA LEU A 43 -9.80 -7.54 -1.92
C LEU A 43 -10.59 -6.61 -1.00
N CYS A 44 -9.95 -6.04 0.02
CA CYS A 44 -10.62 -5.12 0.94
C CYS A 44 -11.03 -3.81 0.25
N ILE A 45 -10.17 -3.24 -0.60
CA ILE A 45 -10.50 -2.04 -1.38
C ILE A 45 -11.72 -2.31 -2.25
N ALA A 46 -11.70 -3.37 -3.06
CA ALA A 46 -12.85 -3.71 -3.91
C ALA A 46 -14.14 -3.96 -3.11
N GLU A 47 -14.04 -4.52 -1.90
CA GLU A 47 -15.18 -4.69 -1.00
C GLU A 47 -15.76 -3.35 -0.54
N TYR A 48 -14.92 -2.42 -0.10
CA TYR A 48 -15.35 -1.10 0.37
C TYR A 48 -15.86 -0.21 -0.76
N GLU A 49 -15.15 -0.19 -1.88
CA GLU A 49 -15.44 0.70 -3.00
C GLU A 49 -16.70 0.27 -3.76
N SER A 50 -16.90 -1.04 -3.97
CA SER A 50 -17.98 -1.52 -4.85
C SER A 50 -18.74 -2.73 -4.32
N ARG A 51 -18.31 -3.34 -3.21
CA ARG A 51 -18.76 -4.68 -2.79
C ARG A 51 -18.56 -5.69 -3.91
N PHE A 52 -17.40 -5.63 -4.57
CA PHE A 52 -17.02 -6.44 -5.72
C PHE A 52 -17.93 -6.29 -6.96
N ASN A 53 -18.78 -5.26 -7.01
CA ASN A 53 -19.64 -5.01 -8.15
C ASN A 53 -18.82 -4.43 -9.31
N THR A 54 -18.76 -5.13 -10.43
CA THR A 54 -17.99 -4.68 -11.61
C THR A 54 -18.72 -3.63 -12.44
N HIS A 55 -20.03 -3.46 -12.22
CA HIS A 55 -20.91 -2.61 -13.05
C HIS A 55 -21.47 -1.40 -12.30
N VAL A 56 -20.88 -1.03 -11.16
CA VAL A 56 -21.35 0.11 -10.36
C VAL A 56 -20.72 1.42 -10.83
N ILE A 57 -21.56 2.45 -10.92
CA ILE A 57 -21.13 3.85 -11.00
C ILE A 57 -21.45 4.47 -9.64
N GLY A 58 -20.45 5.06 -9.01
CA GLY A 58 -20.55 5.71 -7.72
C GLY A 58 -21.52 6.89 -7.72
N ALA A 59 -21.90 7.33 -6.53
CA ALA A 59 -22.65 8.56 -6.38
C ALA A 59 -21.84 9.75 -6.91
N ARG A 60 -22.56 10.76 -7.43
CA ARG A 60 -21.95 11.96 -7.97
C ARG A 60 -21.11 12.65 -6.89
N ASN A 61 -19.84 12.90 -7.21
CA ASN A 61 -18.92 13.62 -6.33
C ASN A 61 -19.30 15.10 -6.25
N ALA A 62 -18.86 15.77 -5.19
CA ALA A 62 -19.12 17.21 -4.98
C ALA A 62 -18.55 18.09 -6.11
N ASP A 63 -17.50 17.63 -6.79
CA ASP A 63 -16.89 18.29 -7.94
C ASP A 63 -17.53 17.93 -9.28
N GLY A 64 -18.63 17.19 -9.25
CA GLY A 64 -19.36 16.75 -10.43
C GLY A 64 -18.74 15.56 -11.15
N SER A 65 -17.65 14.95 -10.67
CA SER A 65 -17.13 13.71 -11.25
C SER A 65 -17.94 12.47 -10.79
N ASN A 66 -17.72 11.34 -11.47
CA ASN A 66 -18.22 10.03 -11.04
C ASN A 66 -17.06 9.03 -10.98
N ASP A 67 -17.26 7.97 -10.20
CA ASP A 67 -16.31 6.88 -10.02
C ASP A 67 -16.88 5.56 -10.57
N TYR A 68 -16.05 4.75 -11.24
CA TYR A 68 -16.53 3.64 -12.07
C TYR A 68 -15.93 2.29 -11.67
N GLY A 69 -16.78 1.27 -11.70
CA GLY A 69 -16.42 -0.14 -11.64
C GLY A 69 -15.91 -0.58 -10.28
N ILE A 70 -15.27 -1.75 -10.26
CA ILE A 70 -14.92 -2.48 -9.04
C ILE A 70 -13.99 -1.72 -8.08
N PHE A 71 -13.20 -0.79 -8.59
CA PHE A 71 -12.26 0.04 -7.83
C PHE A 71 -12.67 1.51 -7.71
N GLN A 72 -13.87 1.87 -8.17
CA GLN A 72 -14.38 3.24 -8.15
C GLN A 72 -13.36 4.24 -8.74
N ILE A 73 -12.97 4.01 -10.00
CA ILE A 73 -11.97 4.81 -10.71
C ILE A 73 -12.62 6.08 -11.26
N SER A 74 -12.09 7.25 -10.89
CA SER A 74 -12.64 8.56 -11.25
C SER A 74 -12.55 8.92 -12.73
N ASP A 75 -13.65 9.40 -13.31
CA ASP A 75 -13.74 9.92 -14.69
C ASP A 75 -13.15 11.32 -14.87
N LYS A 76 -12.81 12.00 -13.78
CA LYS A 76 -12.07 13.26 -13.84
C LYS A 76 -10.60 13.03 -14.12
N TYR A 77 -10.01 12.02 -13.47
CA TYR A 77 -8.56 11.82 -13.46
C TYR A 77 -8.08 10.66 -14.35
N TRP A 78 -8.80 9.54 -14.38
CA TRP A 78 -8.20 8.27 -14.80
C TRP A 78 -8.82 7.66 -16.06
N CYS A 79 -10.12 7.80 -16.26
CA CYS A 79 -10.81 7.30 -17.44
C CYS A 79 -11.56 8.42 -18.18
N LYS A 80 -11.93 8.18 -19.44
CA LYS A 80 -12.72 9.11 -20.26
C LYS A 80 -14.19 8.72 -20.30
N PRO A 81 -15.13 9.55 -19.81
CA PRO A 81 -16.56 9.30 -19.93
C PRO A 81 -17.05 9.55 -21.37
N GLU A 82 -18.15 8.90 -21.76
CA GLU A 82 -18.75 9.06 -23.10
C GLU A 82 -19.49 10.40 -23.26
N ASN A 83 -20.11 10.86 -22.17
CA ASN A 83 -20.85 12.12 -22.16
C ASN A 83 -19.92 13.31 -21.92
N ARG A 84 -20.32 14.46 -22.47
CA ARG A 84 -19.63 15.72 -22.21
C ARG A 84 -19.69 16.06 -20.72
N THR A 85 -18.55 16.48 -20.17
CA THR A 85 -18.40 16.92 -18.78
C THR A 85 -18.15 18.43 -18.73
N ASP A 86 -18.50 19.03 -17.60
CA ASP A 86 -18.22 20.45 -17.34
C ASP A 86 -16.82 20.68 -16.74
N TYR A 87 -16.11 19.59 -16.41
CA TYR A 87 -14.72 19.57 -15.95
C TYR A 87 -13.78 19.01 -17.00
N PHE A 88 -12.50 19.38 -16.88
CA PHE A 88 -11.42 18.82 -17.69
C PHE A 88 -11.17 17.34 -17.32
N ILE A 89 -11.00 16.50 -18.34
CA ILE A 89 -10.76 15.06 -18.22
C ILE A 89 -9.29 14.77 -18.48
N TYR A 90 -8.56 14.25 -17.48
CA TYR A 90 -7.15 13.88 -17.65
C TYR A 90 -6.95 12.54 -18.35
N ASN A 91 -7.83 11.55 -18.10
CA ASN A 91 -7.77 10.21 -18.69
C ASN A 91 -6.39 9.51 -18.54
N GLY A 92 -5.82 9.53 -17.33
CA GLY A 92 -4.47 9.02 -17.06
C GLY A 92 -4.25 7.54 -17.40
N CYS A 93 -5.29 6.71 -17.43
CA CYS A 93 -5.19 5.30 -17.82
C CYS A 93 -5.40 5.07 -19.33
N ASN A 94 -5.77 6.09 -20.09
CA ASN A 94 -6.11 6.01 -21.52
C ASN A 94 -7.19 4.93 -21.81
N VAL A 95 -8.28 4.96 -21.04
CA VAL A 95 -9.41 4.02 -21.19
C VAL A 95 -10.74 4.76 -21.14
N ASN A 96 -11.75 4.27 -21.86
CA ASN A 96 -13.11 4.76 -21.68
C ASN A 96 -13.67 4.24 -20.34
N CYS A 97 -14.39 5.06 -19.59
CA CYS A 97 -14.95 4.66 -18.29
C CYS A 97 -15.94 3.50 -18.42
N SER A 98 -16.68 3.41 -19.53
CA SER A 98 -17.58 2.28 -19.81
C SER A 98 -16.84 0.95 -19.91
N ALA A 99 -15.56 0.95 -20.32
CA ALA A 99 -14.74 -0.27 -20.37
C ALA A 99 -14.33 -0.77 -18.97
N LEU A 100 -14.49 0.04 -17.93
CA LEU A 100 -14.28 -0.35 -16.53
C LEU A 100 -15.53 -1.01 -15.92
N LEU A 101 -16.68 -0.91 -16.61
CA LEU A 101 -17.94 -1.55 -16.24
C LEU A 101 -18.06 -2.90 -16.95
N SER A 102 -17.15 -3.82 -16.62
CA SER A 102 -16.98 -5.09 -17.34
C SER A 102 -16.74 -6.25 -16.38
N ASP A 103 -17.27 -7.42 -16.73
CA ASP A 103 -16.95 -8.69 -16.05
C ASP A 103 -15.47 -9.08 -16.21
N ASP A 104 -14.86 -8.70 -17.33
CA ASP A 104 -13.41 -8.79 -17.51
C ASP A 104 -12.75 -7.61 -16.80
N ILE A 105 -12.17 -7.89 -15.63
CA ILE A 105 -11.55 -6.89 -14.77
C ILE A 105 -10.16 -6.45 -15.26
N THR A 106 -9.64 -6.97 -16.37
CA THR A 106 -8.26 -6.71 -16.83
C THR A 106 -7.95 -5.22 -16.93
N LEU A 107 -8.85 -4.42 -17.50
CA LEU A 107 -8.66 -2.98 -17.64
C LEU A 107 -8.77 -2.25 -16.30
N ALA A 108 -9.70 -2.67 -15.44
CA ALA A 108 -9.86 -2.12 -14.10
C ALA A 108 -8.61 -2.37 -13.24
N VAL A 109 -8.08 -3.60 -13.23
CA VAL A 109 -6.86 -3.97 -12.50
C VAL A 109 -5.64 -3.24 -13.05
N ARG A 110 -5.49 -3.16 -14.38
CA ARG A 110 -4.38 -2.43 -15.00
C ARG A 110 -4.39 -0.96 -14.60
N CYS A 111 -5.55 -0.30 -14.68
CA CYS A 111 -5.68 1.10 -14.31
C CYS A 111 -5.45 1.30 -12.80
N ALA A 112 -6.03 0.45 -11.95
CA ALA A 112 -5.83 0.53 -10.50
C ALA A 112 -4.35 0.34 -10.11
N ARG A 113 -3.63 -0.62 -10.70
CA ARG A 113 -2.18 -0.77 -10.49
C ARG A 113 -1.39 0.45 -10.96
N TYR A 114 -1.81 1.07 -12.06
CA TYR A 114 -1.20 2.32 -12.52
C TYR A 114 -1.40 3.44 -11.50
N ILE A 115 -2.61 3.60 -10.97
CA ILE A 115 -2.93 4.56 -9.90
C ILE A 115 -2.08 4.29 -8.66
N GLN A 116 -2.01 3.03 -8.22
CA GLN A 116 -1.20 2.62 -7.07
C GLN A 116 0.28 2.96 -7.28
N LYS A 117 0.83 2.79 -8.49
CA LYS A 117 2.21 3.18 -8.80
C LYS A 117 2.43 4.70 -8.75
N GLN A 118 1.41 5.51 -9.09
CA GLN A 118 1.52 6.97 -9.10
C GLN A 118 1.27 7.61 -7.72
N GLN A 119 0.34 7.06 -6.93
CA GLN A 119 -0.18 7.70 -5.71
C GLN A 119 -0.08 6.82 -4.46
N GLY A 120 0.45 5.61 -4.60
CA GLY A 120 0.40 4.59 -3.57
C GLY A 120 -1.02 4.18 -3.23
N TRP A 121 -1.18 3.51 -2.09
CA TRP A 121 -2.48 3.07 -1.62
C TRP A 121 -3.38 4.20 -1.12
N SER A 122 -2.84 5.40 -0.88
CA SER A 122 -3.62 6.55 -0.42
C SER A 122 -4.63 7.08 -1.44
N ALA A 123 -4.59 6.58 -2.68
CA ALA A 123 -5.59 6.84 -3.71
C ALA A 123 -7.00 6.36 -3.34
N TRP A 124 -7.13 5.40 -2.41
CA TRP A 124 -8.42 4.93 -1.90
C TRP A 124 -8.62 5.37 -0.45
N ALA A 125 -9.81 5.91 -0.14
CA ALA A 125 -10.11 6.48 1.18
C ALA A 125 -10.03 5.45 2.32
N ASN A 126 -10.35 4.19 2.03
CA ASN A 126 -10.45 3.13 3.03
C ASN A 126 -9.14 2.36 3.26
N THR A 127 -8.03 2.80 2.68
CA THR A 127 -6.75 2.09 2.71
C THR A 127 -6.24 1.81 4.11
N ASN A 128 -6.31 2.78 5.03
CA ASN A 128 -5.84 2.57 6.42
C ASN A 128 -6.63 1.44 7.11
N THR A 129 -7.95 1.43 6.92
CA THR A 129 -8.84 0.37 7.43
C THR A 129 -8.51 -0.98 6.80
N CYS A 130 -8.25 -0.99 5.50
CA CYS A 130 -7.94 -2.21 4.77
C CYS A 130 -6.56 -2.79 5.07
N ALA A 131 -5.56 -1.93 5.27
CA ALA A 131 -4.24 -2.34 5.73
C ALA A 131 -4.34 -3.03 7.09
N MET A 132 -4.99 -2.38 8.08
CA MET A 132 -5.20 -2.97 9.41
C MET A 132 -5.94 -4.31 9.36
N ARG A 133 -7.02 -4.41 8.58
CA ARG A 133 -7.78 -5.66 8.43
C ARG A 133 -6.96 -6.76 7.79
N SER A 134 -6.11 -6.44 6.81
CA SER A 134 -5.25 -7.44 6.16
C SER A 134 -4.28 -8.07 7.14
N PHE A 135 -3.62 -7.27 7.99
CA PHE A 135 -2.78 -7.78 9.08
C PHE A 135 -3.56 -8.70 10.03
N HIS A 136 -4.78 -8.31 10.39
CA HIS A 136 -5.63 -9.05 11.31
C HIS A 136 -6.16 -10.37 10.71
N TYR A 137 -6.47 -10.40 9.41
CA TYR A 137 -6.87 -11.61 8.69
C TYR A 137 -5.71 -12.60 8.51
N TYR A 138 -4.49 -12.12 8.24
CA TYR A 138 -3.31 -12.99 8.25
C TYR A 138 -3.11 -13.60 9.64
N PHE A 139 -3.21 -12.80 10.70
CA PHE A 139 -3.10 -13.27 12.07
C PHE A 139 -4.16 -14.33 12.42
N TYR A 140 -5.43 -14.12 12.04
CA TYR A 140 -6.51 -15.11 12.26
C TYR A 140 -6.43 -16.34 11.37
N ALA A 141 -6.06 -16.21 10.09
CA ALA A 141 -5.90 -17.36 9.20
C ALA A 141 -4.78 -18.29 9.70
N ILE A 142 -3.72 -17.71 10.23
CA ILE A 142 -2.64 -18.43 10.91
C ILE A 142 -3.17 -19.14 12.18
N LEU A 143 -3.93 -18.45 13.04
CA LEU A 143 -4.57 -19.04 14.23
C LEU A 143 -5.51 -20.23 13.90
N LEU A 144 -6.29 -20.17 12.82
CA LEU A 144 -7.23 -21.23 12.43
C LEU A 144 -6.54 -22.49 11.89
N ILE A 145 -5.35 -22.38 11.29
CA ILE A 145 -4.57 -23.55 10.84
C ILE A 145 -4.05 -24.34 12.07
N PHE A 146 -3.80 -23.67 13.19
CA PHE A 146 -3.24 -24.29 14.40
C PHE A 146 -4.24 -25.08 15.23
N GLU A 147 -5.53 -24.71 15.26
CA GLU A 147 -6.58 -25.51 15.92
C GLU A 147 -6.71 -26.91 15.29
N SER A 148 -6.44 -27.03 13.99
CA SER A 148 -6.53 -28.31 13.27
C SER A 148 -5.33 -29.24 13.46
N THR A 149 -4.16 -28.70 13.86
CA THR A 149 -2.89 -29.46 13.95
C THR A 149 -2.42 -29.71 15.38
N GLY A 150 -3.08 -29.12 16.39
CA GLY A 150 -2.75 -29.32 17.82
C GLY A 150 -1.36 -28.80 18.23
N LEU A 151 -0.65 -28.12 17.33
CA LEU A 151 0.67 -27.56 17.58
C LEU A 151 0.50 -26.12 18.06
N SER A 152 0.65 -25.91 19.37
CA SER A 152 0.65 -24.57 19.95
C SER A 152 2.01 -23.92 19.69
N VAL A 153 2.16 -23.29 18.53
CA VAL A 153 3.13 -22.22 18.35
C VAL A 153 2.30 -20.95 18.32
N VAL A 154 2.40 -20.13 19.36
CA VAL A 154 1.98 -18.73 19.26
C VAL A 154 2.79 -18.18 18.08
N ALA A 155 2.14 -17.93 16.94
CA ALA A 155 2.75 -17.11 15.90
C ALA A 155 2.84 -15.69 16.48
N VAL A 156 3.84 -15.50 17.33
CA VAL A 156 4.39 -14.19 17.59
C VAL A 156 4.79 -13.73 16.19
N VAL A 157 4.15 -12.67 15.70
CA VAL A 157 4.78 -11.85 14.66
C VAL A 157 6.01 -11.31 15.36
N GLU A 158 7.10 -12.09 15.37
CA GLU A 158 8.37 -11.63 15.89
C GLU A 158 8.77 -10.54 14.94
N ALA A 159 8.69 -9.30 15.44
CA ALA A 159 9.20 -8.16 14.74
C ALA A 159 10.65 -8.48 14.32
N ARG A 160 10.92 -8.42 13.01
CA ARG A 160 12.23 -8.81 12.50
C ARG A 160 13.31 -7.93 13.11
N VAL A 161 14.19 -8.54 13.89
CA VAL A 161 15.37 -7.87 14.44
C VAL A 161 16.56 -8.22 13.55
N LEU A 162 17.02 -7.24 12.79
CA LEU A 162 18.16 -7.40 11.90
C LEU A 162 19.46 -7.45 12.70
N THR A 163 20.43 -8.21 12.22
CA THR A 163 21.83 -8.00 12.58
C THR A 163 22.39 -6.79 11.84
N ARG A 164 23.52 -6.26 12.33
CA ARG A 164 24.25 -5.18 11.66
C ARG A 164 24.54 -5.50 10.19
N CYS A 165 25.00 -6.73 9.92
CA CYS A 165 25.40 -7.12 8.56
C CYS A 165 24.23 -7.41 7.63
N GLU A 166 23.11 -7.95 8.14
CA GLU A 166 21.90 -8.09 7.33
C GLU A 166 21.38 -6.71 6.89
N LEU A 167 21.29 -5.76 7.82
CA LEU A 167 20.89 -4.40 7.48
C LEU A 167 21.86 -3.76 6.47
N ALA A 168 23.17 -3.89 6.67
CA ALA A 168 24.16 -3.34 5.75
C ALA A 168 24.02 -3.91 4.33
N ARG A 169 23.85 -5.23 4.20
CA ARG A 169 23.67 -5.90 2.90
C ARG A 169 22.38 -5.48 2.22
N GLU A 170 21.25 -5.47 2.93
CA GLU A 170 19.97 -5.09 2.35
C GLU A 170 19.96 -3.63 1.91
N MET A 171 20.49 -2.72 2.72
CA MET A 171 20.64 -1.31 2.32
C MET A 171 21.57 -1.17 1.11
N PHE A 172 22.66 -1.94 1.04
CA PHE A 172 23.52 -1.94 -0.15
C PHE A 172 22.79 -2.43 -1.40
N HIS A 173 21.99 -3.49 -1.29
CA HIS A 173 21.15 -3.99 -2.40
C HIS A 173 20.07 -2.99 -2.83
N LEU A 174 19.60 -2.16 -1.90
CA LEU A 174 18.68 -1.04 -2.17
C LEU A 174 19.38 0.21 -2.73
N GLY A 175 20.70 0.15 -2.97
CA GLY A 175 21.46 1.22 -3.62
C GLY A 175 22.05 2.27 -2.68
N ILE A 176 22.11 1.99 -1.37
CA ILE A 176 22.80 2.87 -0.42
C ILE A 176 24.32 2.77 -0.60
N GLU A 177 24.99 3.92 -0.64
CA GLU A 177 26.45 3.96 -0.75
C GLU A 177 27.13 3.23 0.42
N LYS A 178 28.15 2.42 0.11
CA LYS A 178 28.88 1.66 1.15
C LYS A 178 29.44 2.54 2.27
N SER A 179 29.84 3.76 1.94
CA SER A 179 30.32 4.80 2.86
C SER A 179 29.29 5.21 3.92
N ASP A 180 28.00 5.13 3.60
CA ASP A 180 26.91 5.54 4.50
C ASP A 180 26.44 4.42 5.43
N LEU A 181 26.71 3.17 5.09
CA LEU A 181 26.21 1.99 5.81
C LEU A 181 26.66 1.90 7.28
N PRO A 182 27.90 2.25 7.67
CA PRO A 182 28.28 2.28 9.09
C PRO A 182 27.42 3.24 9.92
N THR A 183 27.12 4.43 9.37
CA THR A 183 26.28 5.42 10.03
C THR A 183 24.83 4.95 10.13
N TRP A 184 24.27 4.41 9.05
CA TRP A 184 22.90 3.89 9.05
C TRP A 184 22.69 2.75 10.03
N THR A 185 23.60 1.78 10.05
CA THR A 185 23.51 0.64 10.97
C THR A 185 23.65 1.06 12.43
N CYS A 186 24.46 2.08 12.75
CA CYS A 186 24.49 2.67 14.08
C CYS A 186 23.19 3.38 14.46
N ILE A 187 22.65 4.21 13.56
CA ILE A 187 21.38 4.91 13.81
C ILE A 187 20.27 3.88 14.11
N ALA A 188 20.10 2.88 13.25
CA ALA A 188 19.10 1.85 13.46
C ALA A 188 19.32 1.07 14.77
N HIS A 189 20.56 0.81 15.16
CA HIS A 189 20.86 0.16 16.44
C HIS A 189 20.38 0.98 17.64
N PHE A 190 20.64 2.30 17.67
CA PHE A 190 20.27 3.14 18.81
C PHE A 190 18.81 3.58 18.80
N GLU A 191 18.20 3.75 17.63
CA GLU A 191 16.81 4.19 17.51
C GLU A 191 15.82 3.04 17.76
N SER A 192 16.08 1.84 17.22
CA SER A 192 15.12 0.73 17.25
C SER A 192 15.67 -0.58 17.78
N ARG A 193 16.96 -0.66 18.12
CA ARG A 193 17.66 -1.94 18.36
C ARG A 193 17.59 -2.87 17.13
N LEU A 194 17.64 -2.28 15.93
CA LEU A 194 17.54 -2.99 14.65
C LEU A 194 16.19 -3.72 14.44
N ASN A 195 15.16 -3.36 15.19
CA ASN A 195 13.82 -3.94 15.08
C ASN A 195 13.00 -3.19 14.01
N THR A 196 12.59 -3.91 12.96
CA THR A 196 11.82 -3.34 11.83
C THR A 196 10.45 -2.82 12.24
N SER A 197 9.81 -3.42 13.25
CA SER A 197 8.47 -3.03 13.72
C SER A 197 8.48 -2.19 15.01
N ALA A 198 9.61 -1.56 15.34
CA ALA A 198 9.70 -0.72 16.54
C ALA A 198 8.78 0.51 16.47
N VAL A 199 8.04 0.78 17.55
CA VAL A 199 7.22 1.99 17.68
C VAL A 199 7.62 2.75 18.95
N GLY A 200 8.29 3.88 18.76
CA GLY A 200 8.67 4.79 19.84
C GLY A 200 7.57 5.81 20.11
N ARG A 201 7.26 6.02 21.39
CA ARG A 201 6.38 7.10 21.83
C ARG A 201 7.24 8.22 22.39
N LEU A 202 7.13 9.42 21.85
CA LEU A 202 7.74 10.59 22.47
C LEU A 202 6.96 10.94 23.76
N ASN A 203 7.66 11.44 24.78
CA ASN A 203 7.10 11.89 26.07
C ASN A 203 6.28 13.20 25.92
N GLY A 204 5.29 13.19 25.02
CA GLY A 204 4.41 14.29 24.71
C GLY A 204 3.40 13.82 23.67
N LYS A 205 2.11 14.11 23.90
CA LYS A 205 0.95 13.52 23.20
C LYS A 205 0.86 13.75 21.67
N TRP A 206 1.91 14.23 21.01
CA TRP A 206 1.81 14.83 19.68
C TRP A 206 2.40 14.02 18.53
N SER A 207 3.27 13.03 18.77
CA SER A 207 3.84 12.23 17.67
C SER A 207 4.38 10.88 18.13
N ASN A 208 4.31 9.90 17.23
CA ASN A 208 4.93 8.60 17.35
C ASN A 208 6.05 8.47 16.31
N ASN A 209 7.01 7.60 16.60
CA ASN A 209 8.11 7.26 15.71
C ASN A 209 8.00 5.81 15.29
N PHE A 210 8.28 5.53 14.01
CA PHE A 210 7.98 4.25 13.38
C PHE A 210 9.21 3.61 12.76
N GLY A 211 9.31 2.31 12.98
CA GLY A 211 10.18 1.40 12.27
C GLY A 211 11.64 1.49 12.63
N LEU A 212 12.45 0.87 11.78
CA LEU A 212 13.89 0.69 11.95
C LEU A 212 14.64 2.01 12.24
N PHE A 213 14.21 3.12 11.64
CA PHE A 213 14.83 4.44 11.76
C PHE A 213 14.03 5.44 12.60
N GLN A 214 12.99 4.97 13.33
CA GLN A 214 12.16 5.79 14.22
C GLN A 214 11.66 7.09 13.56
N VAL A 215 11.10 6.96 12.37
CA VAL A 215 10.60 8.08 11.57
C VAL A 215 9.31 8.63 12.17
N SER A 216 9.24 9.95 12.37
CA SER A 216 8.10 10.61 13.03
C SER A 216 6.87 10.76 12.13
N ASP A 217 5.69 10.37 12.65
CA ASP A 217 4.37 10.57 12.02
C ASP A 217 3.90 12.02 11.97
N ARG A 218 4.61 12.94 12.62
CA ARG A 218 4.29 14.37 12.56
C ARG A 218 4.70 15.01 11.24
N TYR A 219 5.78 14.49 10.64
CA TYR A 219 6.45 15.15 9.52
C TYR A 219 6.57 14.26 8.29
N TRP A 220 6.79 12.96 8.46
CA TRP A 220 7.34 12.13 7.39
C TRP A 220 6.34 11.14 6.81
N CYS A 221 5.53 10.51 7.66
CA CYS A 221 4.51 9.54 7.24
C CYS A 221 3.17 9.83 7.92
N THR A 222 2.08 9.28 7.41
CA THR A 222 0.75 9.41 8.01
C THR A 222 0.39 8.16 8.82
N SER A 223 0.13 8.31 10.13
CA SER A 223 -0.25 7.19 11.02
C SER A 223 -1.75 7.02 11.21
N ASP A 224 -2.49 8.14 11.19
CA ASP A 224 -3.95 8.22 11.31
C ASP A 224 -4.44 9.53 10.67
N SER A 225 -5.62 9.49 10.05
CA SER A 225 -6.39 10.64 9.56
C SER A 225 -6.65 11.73 10.61
N LEU A 226 -6.74 11.37 11.89
CA LEU A 226 -7.00 12.31 12.99
C LEU A 226 -5.74 13.02 13.50
N ARG A 227 -4.56 12.61 13.05
CA ARG A 227 -3.27 13.21 13.40
C ARG A 227 -2.70 13.93 12.17
N PRO A 228 -2.72 15.27 12.15
CA PRO A 228 -2.13 16.02 11.04
C PRO A 228 -0.66 15.65 10.87
N SER A 229 -0.34 15.07 9.71
CA SER A 229 1.02 14.80 9.27
C SER A 229 1.32 15.64 8.04
N ALA A 230 2.56 16.11 7.99
CA ALA A 230 3.06 16.79 6.81
C ALA A 230 3.38 15.78 5.67
N ASN A 231 3.52 14.49 6.00
CA ASN A 231 3.68 13.34 5.09
C ASN A 231 4.71 13.53 3.95
N MET A 232 5.91 13.96 4.31
CA MET A 232 6.98 14.26 3.35
C MET A 232 7.55 13.05 2.60
N CYS A 233 7.32 11.83 3.08
CA CYS A 233 7.68 10.58 2.40
C CYS A 233 6.51 10.02 1.57
N HIS A 234 5.35 10.68 1.53
CA HIS A 234 4.19 10.27 0.74
C HIS A 234 3.71 8.83 1.01
N GLN A 235 3.78 8.38 2.27
CA GLN A 235 3.44 7.01 2.64
C GLN A 235 2.78 6.92 4.02
N VAL A 236 2.11 5.81 4.29
CA VAL A 236 1.53 5.53 5.61
C VAL A 236 2.61 4.94 6.53
N CYS A 237 2.55 5.27 7.81
CA CYS A 237 3.60 4.87 8.77
C CYS A 237 3.68 3.36 8.99
N GLN A 238 2.64 2.62 8.64
CA GLN A 238 2.59 1.17 8.75
C GLN A 238 3.52 0.47 7.75
N GLU A 239 3.79 1.08 6.59
CA GLU A 239 4.77 0.56 5.62
C GLU A 239 6.19 0.55 6.20
N LEU A 240 6.46 1.42 7.17
CA LEU A 240 7.75 1.49 7.88
C LEU A 240 7.96 0.37 8.90
N LEU A 241 6.91 -0.40 9.22
CA LEU A 241 6.93 -1.45 10.24
C LEU A 241 7.08 -2.86 9.65
N THR A 242 7.14 -2.98 8.33
CA THR A 242 7.20 -4.28 7.65
C THR A 242 8.61 -4.88 7.68
N ASP A 243 8.70 -6.18 7.45
CA ASP A 243 9.99 -6.88 7.38
C ASP A 243 10.81 -6.53 6.13
N ASP A 244 10.14 -6.03 5.08
CA ASP A 244 10.77 -5.43 3.90
C ASP A 244 11.17 -3.99 4.26
N ILE A 245 12.48 -3.73 4.32
CA ILE A 245 12.99 -2.43 4.74
C ILE A 245 12.95 -1.36 3.64
N GLY A 246 12.46 -1.65 2.44
CA GLY A 246 12.49 -0.72 1.29
C GLY A 246 11.85 0.63 1.60
N ALA A 247 10.59 0.63 2.06
CA ALA A 247 9.87 1.87 2.40
C ALA A 247 10.52 2.62 3.58
N ALA A 248 11.14 1.89 4.51
CA ALA A 248 11.87 2.49 5.63
C ALA A 248 13.17 3.15 5.20
N VAL A 249 13.93 2.50 4.31
CA VAL A 249 15.18 3.02 3.75
C VAL A 249 14.91 4.24 2.86
N GLU A 250 13.89 4.19 1.99
CA GLU A 250 13.52 5.31 1.11
C GLU A 250 13.13 6.56 1.92
N CYS A 251 12.28 6.40 2.93
CA CYS A 251 11.88 7.53 3.75
C CYS A 251 13.05 8.05 4.61
N ALA A 252 13.90 7.16 5.15
CA ALA A 252 15.10 7.58 5.88
C ALA A 252 16.08 8.36 4.97
N GLN A 253 16.27 7.94 3.71
CA GLN A 253 17.04 8.73 2.74
C GLN A 253 16.41 10.10 2.49
N THR A 254 15.08 10.18 2.39
CA THR A 254 14.36 11.47 2.26
C THR A 254 14.63 12.39 3.46
N VAL A 255 14.60 11.85 4.68
CA VAL A 255 14.96 12.61 5.90
C VAL A 255 16.42 13.08 5.83
N LYS A 256 17.36 12.19 5.50
CA LYS A 256 18.79 12.53 5.37
C LYS A 256 19.02 13.61 4.30
N GLN A 257 18.38 13.52 3.16
CA GLN A 257 18.52 14.51 2.09
C GLN A 257 18.04 15.91 2.52
N ARG A 258 16.97 15.97 3.32
CA ARG A 258 16.38 17.25 3.76
C ARG A 258 17.01 17.83 5.02
N GLN A 259 17.45 17.00 5.96
CA GLN A 259 17.90 17.44 7.30
C GLN A 259 19.32 16.98 7.65
N GLY A 260 19.94 16.17 6.81
CA GLY A 260 21.21 15.51 7.10
C GLY A 260 21.11 14.48 8.23
N TRP A 261 22.26 13.96 8.65
CA TRP A 261 22.34 12.98 9.72
C TRP A 261 21.87 13.49 11.10
N LYS A 262 21.91 14.81 11.30
CA LYS A 262 21.54 15.44 12.58
C LYS A 262 20.05 15.34 12.91
N ALA A 263 19.22 14.87 11.96
CA ALA A 263 17.81 14.57 12.19
C ALA A 263 17.59 13.49 13.26
N TRP A 264 18.54 12.57 13.42
CA TRP A 264 18.47 11.51 14.42
C TRP A 264 19.23 11.91 15.68
N SER A 265 18.56 11.78 16.83
CA SER A 265 19.21 12.02 18.13
C SER A 265 20.32 11.00 18.39
N ALA A 266 20.12 9.76 17.92
CA ALA A 266 21.14 8.72 17.93
C ALA A 266 22.43 9.14 17.21
N TYR A 267 22.31 9.84 16.08
CA TYR A 267 23.48 10.33 15.37
C TYR A 267 24.27 11.31 16.24
N ASN A 268 23.58 12.28 16.82
CA ASN A 268 24.20 13.32 17.63
C ASN A 268 24.84 12.80 18.91
N GLY A 269 24.28 11.76 19.52
CA GLY A 269 24.80 11.17 20.76
C GLY A 269 25.86 10.10 20.57
N TYR A 270 25.76 9.30 19.50
CA TYR A 270 26.48 8.02 19.40
C TYR A 270 27.16 7.77 18.05
N CYS A 271 26.63 8.29 16.94
CA CYS A 271 27.09 7.88 15.60
C CYS A 271 27.96 8.91 14.84
N GLN A 272 28.19 10.12 15.39
CA GLN A 272 28.98 11.19 14.75
C GLN A 272 30.47 10.84 14.53
N HIS A 273 31.05 9.98 15.37
CA HIS A 273 32.48 9.68 15.38
C HIS A 273 32.76 8.18 15.20
N ILE A 274 31.89 7.48 14.46
CA ILE A 274 32.19 6.10 14.07
C ILE A 274 33.43 6.16 13.18
N THR A 275 34.57 5.83 13.78
CA THR A 275 35.82 5.58 13.07
C THR A 275 35.77 4.15 12.51
N ASP A 276 36.55 3.88 11.47
CA ASP A 276 36.63 2.65 10.65
C ASP A 276 36.73 1.29 11.38
N LYS A 277 36.59 1.22 12.71
CA LYS A 277 36.57 -0.02 13.51
C LYS A 277 35.17 -0.60 13.77
N LEU A 278 34.14 -0.02 13.17
CA LEU A 278 32.79 -0.62 13.08
C LEU A 278 32.40 -0.84 11.61
N THR A 279 33.38 -1.10 10.74
CA THR A 279 33.18 -1.20 9.31
C THR A 279 32.22 -2.33 8.99
N VAL A 280 31.21 -2.01 8.20
CA VAL A 280 30.39 -3.01 7.50
C VAL A 280 31.20 -3.73 6.42
N GLU A 281 32.50 -3.46 6.28
CA GLU A 281 33.39 -4.14 5.33
C GLU A 281 33.38 -5.65 5.54
N GLU A 282 33.40 -6.13 6.79
CA GLU A 282 33.30 -7.58 7.08
C GLU A 282 31.93 -8.18 6.73
N CYS A 283 30.94 -7.34 6.46
CA CYS A 283 29.61 -7.80 6.06
C CYS A 283 29.56 -8.15 4.57
N PHE A 284 30.56 -7.79 3.76
CA PHE A 284 30.59 -8.06 2.31
C PHE A 284 31.72 -9.02 1.93
#